data_AF-A0A1V5ICS3-F1
#
_entry.id   AF-A0A1V5ICS3-F1
#
_cell.length_a   1.000
_cell.length_b   1.000
_cell.length_c   1.000
_cell.angle_alpha   90.00
_cell.angle_beta   90.00
_cell.angle_gamma   90.00
#
_symmetry.space_group_name_H-M   'P 1'
#
loop_
_entity.id
_entity.type
_entity.pdbx_description
1 polymer ?
#
loop_
_entity_poly.entity_id
_entity_poly.type
_entity_poly.pdbx_seq_one_letter_code
_entity_poly.pdbx_strand_id
1 'polypeptide(L)' 'MPLNRRSVSFGAPYSDTIHLFRANLERACTSRDELERRIRVTVLHETAHFFGYSEGQLRSMGLA' A
#
# COMPACT_ATOMS: atom_id res chain seq x y z
N MET A 1 10.88 -9.50 14.50
CA MET A 1 10.37 -9.59 15.89
C MET A 1 9.59 -10.88 16.05
N PRO A 2 9.73 -11.62 17.18
CA PRO A 2 8.98 -12.85 17.43
C PRO A 2 7.49 -12.58 17.69
N LEU A 3 6.65 -13.60 17.48
CA LEU A 3 5.18 -13.55 17.44
C LEU A 3 4.48 -13.12 18.76
N ASN A 4 5.22 -12.86 19.85
CA ASN A 4 4.66 -12.54 21.17
C ASN A 4 4.63 -11.03 21.52
N ARG A 5 4.88 -10.14 20.55
CA ARG A 5 4.83 -8.67 20.75
C ARG A 5 4.08 -7.94 19.62
N ARG A 6 2.83 -8.34 19.34
CA ARG A 6 1.92 -7.49 18.56
C ARG A 6 1.11 -6.62 19.52
N SER A 7 1.38 -5.32 19.52
CA SER A 7 0.53 -4.31 20.14
C SER A 7 -0.83 -4.33 19.44
N VAL A 8 -1.90 -4.60 20.19
CA VAL A 8 -3.29 -4.58 19.70
C VAL A 8 -3.74 -3.12 19.57
N SER A 9 -3.19 -2.41 18.60
CA SER A 9 -3.72 -1.10 18.20
C SER A 9 -4.84 -1.37 17.19
N PHE A 10 -6.09 -1.38 17.68
CA PHE A 10 -7.31 -1.59 16.89
C PHE A 10 -7.25 -2.80 15.95
N GLY A 11 -7.69 -3.95 16.45
CA GLY A 11 -7.80 -5.17 15.66
C GLY A 11 -8.51 -4.94 14.33
N ALA A 12 -7.82 -5.23 13.24
CA ALA A 12 -8.44 -5.56 11.97
C ALA A 12 -8.02 -7.00 11.65
N PRO A 13 -8.95 -7.97 11.63
CA PRO A 13 -8.71 -9.34 11.16
C PRO A 13 -8.49 -9.41 9.62
N TYR A 14 -8.00 -8.32 9.02
CA TYR A 14 -7.88 -8.09 7.58
C TYR A 14 -6.46 -7.63 7.22
N SER A 15 -5.43 -8.39 7.61
CA SER A 15 -4.06 -8.10 7.12
C SER A 15 -3.93 -8.23 5.61
N ASP A 16 -4.94 -8.82 4.95
CA ASP A 16 -4.91 -9.21 3.55
C ASP A 16 -5.78 -8.28 2.67
N THR A 17 -6.35 -7.20 3.26
CA THR A 17 -7.21 -6.26 2.55
C THR A 17 -6.50 -4.91 2.34
N ILE A 18 -6.43 -4.47 1.08
CA ILE A 18 -5.92 -3.14 0.72
C ILE A 18 -7.10 -2.18 0.58
N HIS A 19 -7.11 -1.10 1.36
CA HIS A 19 -8.12 -0.05 1.29
C HIS A 19 -7.65 1.09 0.38
N LEU A 20 -8.41 1.36 -0.69
CA LEU A 20 -8.18 2.48 -1.60
C LEU A 20 -9.23 3.58 -1.38
N PHE A 21 -8.77 4.81 -1.18
CA PHE A 21 -9.65 5.96 -0.96
C PHE A 21 -9.84 6.73 -2.27
N ARG A 22 -10.99 6.52 -2.93
CA ARG A 22 -11.32 7.13 -4.23
C ARG A 22 -11.05 8.63 -4.26
N ALA A 23 -11.61 9.39 -3.32
CA ALA A 23 -11.47 10.85 -3.29
C ALA A 23 -10.00 11.31 -3.15
N ASN A 24 -9.16 10.54 -2.47
CA ASN A 24 -7.73 10.88 -2.34
C ASN A 24 -6.99 10.62 -3.65
N LEU A 25 -7.29 9.51 -4.31
CA LEU A 25 -6.68 9.14 -5.59
C LEU A 25 -7.10 10.11 -6.70
N GLU A 26 -8.37 10.49 -6.76
CA GLU A 26 -8.90 11.45 -7.73
C GLU A 26 -8.34 12.87 -7.52
N ARG A 27 -8.07 13.28 -6.27
CA ARG A 27 -7.38 14.56 -6.02
C ARG A 27 -5.92 14.56 -6.45
N ALA A 28 -5.29 13.39 -6.46
CA ALA A 28 -3.87 13.22 -6.79
C ALA A 28 -3.61 12.93 -8.28
N CYS A 29 -4.67 12.76 -9.09
CA CYS A 29 -4.56 12.40 -10.50
C CYS A 29 -5.46 13.31 -11.34
N THR A 30 -4.99 13.68 -12.53
CA THR A 30 -5.69 14.60 -13.45
C THR A 30 -6.33 13.89 -14.64
N SER A 31 -6.03 12.60 -14.82
CA SER A 31 -6.56 11.78 -15.92
C SER A 31 -6.86 10.35 -15.46
N ARG A 32 -7.70 9.66 -16.23
CA ARG A 32 -8.03 8.25 -15.98
C ARG A 32 -6.80 7.35 -16.05
N ASP A 33 -5.90 7.60 -16.99
CA ASP A 33 -4.67 6.81 -17.15
C ASP A 33 -3.70 7.01 -15.99
N GLU A 34 -3.61 8.24 -15.46
CA GLU A 34 -2.84 8.54 -14.26
C GLU A 34 -3.44 7.86 -13.03
N LEU A 35 -4.77 7.87 -12.89
CA LEU A 35 -5.49 7.19 -11.83
C LEU A 35 -5.25 5.67 -11.86
N GLU A 36 -5.30 5.05 -13.04
CA GLU A 36 -5.03 3.63 -13.23
C GLU A 36 -3.59 3.27 -12.82
N ARG A 37 -2.60 4.05 -13.28
CA ARG A 37 -1.19 3.86 -12.88
C ARG A 37 -1.02 4.04 -11.37
N ARG A 38 -1.64 5.06 -10.78
CA ARG A 38 -1.55 5.33 -9.35
C ARG A 38 -2.12 4.17 -8.53
N ILE A 39 -3.30 3.67 -8.90
CA ILE A 39 -3.92 2.51 -8.25
C ILE A 39 -2.99 1.30 -8.31
N ARG A 40 -2.41 1.01 -9.49
CA ARG A 40 -1.47 -0.10 -9.67
C ARG A 40 -0.25 0.04 -8.76
N VAL A 41 0.36 1.22 -8.69
CA VAL A 41 1.52 1.47 -7.83
C VAL A 41 1.16 1.31 -6.36
N THR A 42 0.04 1.90 -5.91
CA THR A 42 -0.40 1.78 -4.51
C THR A 42 -0.65 0.33 -4.11
N VAL A 43 -1.35 -0.44 -4.95
CA VAL A 43 -1.62 -1.86 -4.64
C VAL A 43 -0.32 -2.67 -4.56
N LEU A 44 0.60 -2.50 -5.51
CA LEU A 44 1.88 -3.21 -5.50
C LEU A 44 2.77 -2.78 -4.33
N HIS A 45 2.75 -1.50 -3.95
CA HIS A 45 3.48 -0.96 -2.81
C HIS A 45 3.03 -1.62 -1.51
N GLU A 46 1.73 -1.60 -1.22
CA GLU A 46 1.18 -2.21 0.00
C GLU A 46 1.35 -3.74 0.00
N THR A 47 1.22 -4.39 -1.16
CA THR A 47 1.47 -5.83 -1.30
C THR A 47 2.92 -6.17 -0.95
N ALA A 48 3.88 -5.41 -1.46
CA ALA A 48 5.29 -5.64 -1.17
C ALA A 48 5.62 -5.33 0.30
N HIS A 49 5.02 -4.31 0.91
CA HIS A 49 5.14 -4.09 2.35
C HIS A 49 4.60 -5.25 3.18
N PHE A 50 3.47 -5.84 2.78
CA PHE A 50 2.94 -7.05 3.40
C PHE A 50 3.95 -8.22 3.35
N PHE A 51 4.68 -8.37 2.25
CA PHE A 51 5.77 -9.36 2.12
C PHE A 51 7.10 -8.96 2.78
N GLY A 52 7.18 -7.80 3.43
CA GLY A 52 8.36 -7.35 4.17
C GLY A 52 9.41 -6.60 3.36
N TYR A 53 9.05 -6.09 2.16
CA TYR A 53 9.94 -5.21 1.40
C TYR A 53 10.05 -3.84 2.08
N SER A 54 11.26 -3.28 2.03
CA SER A 54 11.55 -1.94 2.53
C SER A 54 11.23 -0.85 1.50
N GLU A 55 11.04 0.37 2.00
CA GLU A 55 10.94 1.60 1.22
C GLU A 55 12.06 1.79 0.18
N GLY A 56 13.29 1.42 0.52
CA GLY A 56 14.43 1.50 -0.42
C GLY A 56 14.28 0.52 -1.58
N GLN A 57 13.81 -0.69 -1.30
CA GLN A 57 13.53 -1.70 -2.33
C GLN A 57 12.37 -1.27 -3.24
N LEU A 58 11.30 -0.72 -2.66
CA LEU A 58 10.17 -0.17 -3.41
C LEU A 58 10.59 0.96 -4.36
N ARG A 59 11.42 1.91 -3.90
CA ARG A 59 12.01 2.94 -4.76
C ARG A 59 12.80 2.34 -5.92
N SER A 60 13.60 1.31 -5.67
CA SER A 60 14.37 0.64 -6.73
C SER A 60 13.51 -0.07 -7.77
N MET A 61 12.27 -0.44 -7.41
CA MET A 61 11.29 -1.08 -8.30
C MET A 61 10.35 -0.09 -8.99
N GLY A 62 10.47 1.22 -8.70
CA GLY A 62 9.54 2.23 -9.21
C GLY A 62 8.15 2.17 -8.58
N LEU A 63 8.06 1.67 -7.34
CA LEU A 63 6.82 1.53 -6.57
C LEU A 63 6.68 2.56 -5.45
N ALA A 64 7.47 3.63 -5.45
CA ALA A 64 7.48 4.69 -4.44
C ALA A 64 7.25 6.07 -5.05
#